data_AF-A0AAE9F9Q4-F1
#
_entry.id   AF-A0AAE9F9Q4-F1
#
_cell.length_a   1.000
_cell.length_b   1.000
_cell.length_c   1.000
_cell.angle_alpha   90.00
_cell.angle_beta   90.00
_cell.angle_gamma   90.00
#
_symmetry.space_group_name_H-M   'P 1'
#
loop_
_entity.id
_entity.type
_entity.pdbx_description
1 polymer ?
#
loop_
_entity_poly.entity_id
_entity_poly.type
_entity_poly.pdbx_seq_one_letter_code
_entity_poly.pdbx_strand_id
1 'polypeptide(L)'
;MNIDDSAADDVDFEESITLEEVIRKMTMMWQNELCAPCLLPTQMGLVDILLDQIKGMEDNIGRQADKMQLRISLHRMELQRISFMTSDYMRCRLQKIESNPNDAIDQHQRRTQENQSELLSETELQFAREYANAEAELFEKTVLEFMPAALKKVSVPRPDHQDDMVYAKVLGEDIGNVAIPDWQDLNAEMVLEMEKSSCHLIPFQSVKHYVEEGTVQLL
;
A
#
# COMPACT_ATOMS: atom_id res chain seq x y z
N MET A 1 -4.94 -58.98 16.67
CA MET A 1 -3.53 -58.56 16.64
C MET A 1 -3.47 -57.39 15.70
N ASN A 2 -3.19 -56.21 16.25
CA ASN A 2 -3.26 -54.92 15.56
C ASN A 2 -2.17 -54.83 14.49
N ILE A 3 -2.59 -54.46 13.28
CA ILE A 3 -1.73 -53.84 12.28
C ILE A 3 -1.84 -52.34 12.57
N ASP A 4 -0.77 -51.79 13.10
CA ASP A 4 -0.58 -50.36 13.32
C ASP A 4 -0.17 -49.75 11.98
N ASP A 5 -1.12 -49.08 11.32
CA ASP A 5 -0.89 -48.31 10.10
C ASP A 5 -1.88 -47.15 10.07
N SER A 6 -1.46 -46.03 10.66
CA SER A 6 -1.77 -44.69 10.14
C SER A 6 -0.92 -43.66 10.90
N ALA A 7 0.34 -43.50 10.48
CA ALA A 7 0.96 -42.19 10.56
C ALA A 7 0.18 -41.30 9.59
N ALA A 8 -0.87 -40.67 10.08
CA ALA A 8 -1.58 -39.63 9.36
C ALA A 8 -0.61 -38.44 9.28
N ASP A 9 -0.11 -38.23 8.06
CA ASP A 9 0.56 -37.02 7.62
C ASP A 9 -0.24 -35.78 8.04
N ASP A 10 0.19 -35.11 9.09
CA ASP A 10 -0.06 -33.68 9.28
C ASP A 10 0.82 -32.94 8.27
N VAL A 11 0.38 -32.90 7.01
CA VAL A 11 0.91 -31.94 6.03
C VAL A 11 0.26 -30.61 6.37
N ASP A 12 0.98 -29.81 7.14
CA ASP A 12 0.73 -28.39 7.32
C ASP A 12 0.77 -27.74 5.92
N PHE A 13 -0.41 -27.49 5.34
CA PHE A 13 -0.59 -26.72 4.13
C PHE A 13 -0.30 -25.25 4.47
N GLU A 14 0.97 -24.90 4.65
CA GLU A 14 1.43 -23.54 4.34
C GLU A 14 1.11 -23.33 2.85
N GLU A 15 -0.01 -22.65 2.60
CA GLU A 15 -0.53 -22.35 1.29
C GLU A 15 0.53 -21.55 0.51
N SER A 16 1.35 -22.25 -0.28
CA SER A 16 2.42 -21.64 -1.05
C SER A 16 1.80 -20.67 -2.05
N ILE A 17 1.86 -19.37 -1.76
CA ILE A 17 1.33 -18.32 -2.64
C ILE A 17 2.03 -18.46 -4.00
N THR A 18 1.25 -18.67 -5.05
CA THR A 18 1.80 -18.80 -6.41
C THR A 18 2.30 -17.44 -6.91
N LEU A 19 3.28 -17.44 -7.82
CA LEU A 19 3.80 -16.20 -8.41
C LEU A 19 2.71 -15.36 -9.10
N GLU A 20 1.75 -16.02 -9.73
CA GLU A 20 0.60 -15.37 -10.35
C GLU A 20 -0.24 -14.61 -9.31
N GLU A 21 -0.48 -15.22 -8.15
CA GLU A 21 -1.22 -14.60 -7.06
C GLU A 21 -0.46 -13.42 -6.44
N VAL A 22 0.88 -13.53 -6.32
CA VAL A 22 1.72 -12.41 -5.87
C VAL A 22 1.61 -11.23 -6.83
N ILE A 23 1.69 -11.45 -8.14
CA ILE A 23 1.56 -10.39 -9.15
C ILE A 23 0.17 -9.75 -9.11
N ARG A 24 -0.88 -10.57 -8.95
CA ARG A 24 -2.26 -10.08 -8.85
C ARG A 24 -2.43 -9.18 -7.62
N LYS A 25 -1.98 -9.63 -6.45
CA LYS A 25 -2.01 -8.84 -5.22
C LYS A 25 -1.20 -7.55 -5.37
N MET A 26 0.02 -7.64 -5.94
CA MET A 26 0.89 -6.49 -6.20
C MET A 26 0.24 -5.44 -7.11
N THR A 27 -0.43 -5.89 -8.17
CA THR A 27 -1.13 -4.99 -9.10
C THR A 27 -2.25 -4.22 -8.38
N MET A 28 -2.99 -4.90 -7.52
CA MET A 28 -4.07 -4.31 -6.74
C MET A 28 -3.55 -3.28 -5.73
N MET A 29 -2.55 -3.64 -4.92
CA MET A 29 -1.96 -2.72 -3.94
C MET A 29 -1.25 -1.53 -4.61
N TRP A 30 -0.59 -1.74 -5.76
CA TRP A 30 -0.02 -0.64 -6.54
C TRP A 30 -1.08 0.34 -7.03
N GLN A 31 -2.18 -0.16 -7.59
CA GLN A 31 -3.27 0.69 -8.06
C GLN A 31 -3.98 1.42 -6.92
N ASN A 32 -4.22 0.73 -5.80
CA ASN A 32 -4.79 1.34 -4.60
C ASN A 32 -3.88 2.46 -4.06
N GLU A 33 -2.57 2.24 -4.01
CA GLU A 33 -1.62 3.26 -3.56
C GLU A 33 -1.55 4.44 -4.53
N LEU A 34 -1.66 4.22 -5.84
CA LEU A 34 -1.70 5.31 -6.82
C LEU A 34 -2.94 6.20 -6.66
N CYS A 35 -4.10 5.60 -6.43
CA CYS A 35 -5.38 6.32 -6.43
C CYS A 35 -5.83 6.78 -5.04
N ALA A 36 -5.24 6.26 -3.96
CA ALA A 36 -5.58 6.69 -2.61
C ALA A 36 -5.01 8.09 -2.30
N PRO A 37 -5.80 8.99 -1.70
CA PRO A 37 -5.34 10.34 -1.35
C PRO A 37 -4.38 10.34 -0.16
N CYS A 38 -4.38 9.29 0.65
CA CYS A 38 -3.48 9.11 1.78
C CYS A 38 -2.62 7.85 1.63
N LEU A 39 -1.63 7.71 2.50
CA LEU A 39 -0.79 6.51 2.57
C LEU A 39 -1.60 5.31 3.07
N LEU A 40 -1.44 4.16 2.40
CA LEU A 40 -2.08 2.91 2.79
C LEU A 40 -1.13 2.03 3.64
N PRO A 41 -1.66 1.01 4.35
CA PRO A 41 -0.83 0.06 5.09
C PRO A 41 0.24 -0.59 4.22
N THR A 42 1.43 -0.79 4.80
CA THR A 42 2.55 -1.35 4.06
C THR A 42 2.37 -2.84 3.83
N GLN A 43 2.81 -3.32 2.67
CA GLN A 43 2.83 -4.74 2.31
C GLN A 43 4.22 -5.12 1.74
N MET A 44 5.28 -4.71 2.44
CA MET A 44 6.66 -4.97 2.00
C MET A 44 6.97 -6.45 1.79
N GLY A 45 6.30 -7.37 2.50
CA GLY A 45 6.47 -8.80 2.26
C GLY A 45 6.22 -9.22 0.81
N LEU A 46 5.22 -8.64 0.14
CA LEU A 46 4.97 -8.91 -1.29
C LEU A 46 6.04 -8.29 -2.19
N VAL A 47 6.54 -7.10 -1.81
CA VAL A 47 7.63 -6.43 -2.52
C VAL A 47 8.91 -7.27 -2.43
N ASP A 48 9.26 -7.77 -1.26
CA ASP A 48 10.45 -8.59 -1.04
C ASP A 48 10.40 -9.89 -1.84
N ILE A 49 9.25 -10.58 -1.83
CA ILE A 49 9.02 -11.76 -2.67
C ILE A 49 9.27 -11.42 -4.15
N LEU A 50 8.69 -10.34 -4.66
CA LEU A 50 8.88 -9.95 -6.07
C LEU A 50 10.32 -9.57 -6.39
N LEU A 51 11.03 -8.89 -5.50
CA LEU A 51 12.43 -8.54 -5.70
C LEU A 51 13.31 -9.79 -5.79
N ASP A 52 13.06 -10.81 -4.96
CA ASP A 52 13.78 -12.07 -5.03
C ASP A 52 13.46 -12.85 -6.31
N GLN A 53 12.20 -12.84 -6.76
CA GLN A 53 11.81 -13.45 -8.04
C GLN A 53 12.42 -12.73 -9.24
N ILE A 54 12.49 -11.40 -9.22
CA ILE A 54 13.17 -10.59 -10.24
C ILE A 54 14.64 -10.99 -10.33
N LYS A 55 15.36 -11.00 -9.20
CA LYS A 55 16.79 -11.38 -9.15
C LYS A 55 17.01 -12.80 -9.67
N GLY A 56 16.18 -13.76 -9.24
CA GLY A 56 16.28 -15.15 -9.69
C GLY A 56 16.07 -15.30 -11.19
N MET A 57 15.09 -14.60 -11.76
CA MET A 57 14.84 -14.60 -13.21
C MET A 57 15.95 -13.89 -13.99
N GLU A 58 16.50 -12.78 -13.48
CA GLU A 58 17.64 -12.08 -14.09
C GLU A 58 18.89 -12.98 -14.17
N ASP A 59 19.21 -13.69 -13.09
CA ASP A 59 20.30 -14.66 -13.05
C ASP A 59 20.10 -15.80 -14.05
N ASN A 60 18.89 -16.33 -14.15
CA ASN A 60 18.55 -17.40 -15.08
C ASN A 60 18.70 -16.94 -16.54
N ILE A 61 18.26 -15.74 -16.87
CA ILE A 61 18.45 -15.13 -18.20
C ILE A 61 19.94 -14.84 -18.46
N GLY A 62 20.69 -14.42 -17.45
CA GLY A 62 22.12 -14.14 -17.54
C GLY A 62 22.95 -15.38 -17.88
N ARG A 63 22.54 -16.56 -17.38
CA ARG A 63 23.20 -17.85 -17.62
C ARG A 63 22.88 -18.47 -18.99
N GLN A 64 21.88 -17.97 -19.71
CA GLN A 64 21.50 -18.52 -21.02
C GLN A 64 22.47 -18.07 -22.12
N ALA A 65 22.99 -19.04 -22.88
CA ALA A 65 23.97 -18.80 -23.94
C ALA A 65 23.37 -18.10 -25.17
N ASP A 66 22.13 -18.43 -25.53
CA ASP A 66 21.46 -17.91 -26.72
C ASP A 66 20.44 -16.83 -26.37
N LYS A 67 20.93 -15.59 -26.27
CA LYS A 67 20.16 -14.40 -25.86
C LYS A 67 19.12 -13.94 -26.88
N MET A 68 19.08 -14.51 -28.08
CA MET A 68 18.17 -14.10 -29.18
C MET A 68 16.88 -14.92 -29.23
N GLN A 69 16.74 -15.94 -28.38
CA GLN A 69 15.52 -16.74 -28.34
C GLN A 69 14.32 -15.90 -27.89
N LEU A 70 13.21 -16.02 -28.63
CA LEU A 70 11.95 -15.33 -28.33
C LEU A 70 11.54 -15.47 -26.86
N ARG A 71 11.74 -16.67 -26.28
CA ARG A 71 11.45 -16.95 -24.86
C ARG A 71 12.19 -15.99 -23.91
N ILE A 72 13.46 -15.71 -24.18
CA ILE A 72 14.28 -14.83 -23.35
C ILE A 72 13.81 -13.39 -23.50
N SER A 73 13.51 -12.97 -24.72
CA SER A 73 12.96 -11.64 -24.97
C SER A 73 11.63 -11.44 -24.25
N LEU A 74 10.76 -12.45 -24.20
CA LEU A 74 9.51 -12.41 -23.44
C LEU A 74 9.75 -12.30 -21.92
N HIS A 75 10.66 -13.11 -21.37
CA HIS A 75 11.00 -13.02 -19.94
C HIS A 75 11.60 -11.66 -19.58
N ARG A 76 12.44 -11.08 -20.44
CA ARG A 76 13.00 -9.73 -20.22
C ARG A 76 11.91 -8.66 -20.20
N MET A 77 10.96 -8.73 -21.13
CA MET A 77 9.84 -7.78 -21.18
C MET A 77 8.99 -7.88 -19.91
N GLU A 78 8.70 -9.09 -19.44
CA GLU A 78 7.93 -9.29 -18.22
C GLU A 78 8.67 -8.80 -16.98
N LEU A 79 9.98 -9.07 -16.89
CA LEU A 79 10.83 -8.51 -15.84
C LEU A 79 10.78 -6.99 -15.80
N GLN A 80 10.87 -6.33 -16.96
CA GLN A 80 10.77 -4.87 -17.02
C GLN A 80 9.42 -4.37 -16.51
N ARG A 81 8.32 -5.08 -16.82
CA ARG A 81 6.97 -4.74 -16.38
C ARG A 81 6.83 -4.85 -14.86
N ILE A 82 7.29 -5.95 -14.27
CA ILE A 82 7.24 -6.16 -12.81
C ILE A 82 8.17 -5.18 -12.09
N SER A 83 9.40 -5.00 -12.58
CA SER A 83 10.35 -4.04 -12.00
C SER A 83 9.82 -2.60 -12.04
N PHE A 84 9.16 -2.20 -13.12
CA PHE A 84 8.51 -0.89 -13.22
C PHE A 84 7.42 -0.75 -12.14
N MET A 85 6.49 -1.71 -12.07
CA MET A 85 5.39 -1.70 -11.10
C MET A 85 5.90 -1.62 -9.66
N THR A 86 6.88 -2.45 -9.28
CA THR A 86 7.45 -2.42 -7.92
C THR A 86 8.17 -1.11 -7.62
N SER A 87 8.92 -0.58 -8.59
CA SER A 87 9.61 0.70 -8.41
C SER A 87 8.64 1.87 -8.29
N ASP A 88 7.56 1.84 -9.07
CA ASP A 88 6.56 2.91 -9.07
C ASP A 88 5.71 2.91 -7.80
N TYR A 89 5.32 1.73 -7.32
CA TYR A 89 4.70 1.56 -6.00
C TYR A 89 5.54 2.20 -4.89
N MET A 90 6.84 1.85 -4.82
CA MET A 90 7.75 2.42 -3.81
C MET A 90 7.88 3.94 -3.96
N ARG A 91 7.96 4.45 -5.20
CA ARG A 91 8.05 5.89 -5.47
C ARG A 91 6.81 6.63 -4.97
N CYS A 92 5.62 6.12 -5.25
CA CYS A 92 4.36 6.74 -4.81
C CYS A 92 4.27 6.78 -3.28
N ARG A 93 4.65 5.70 -2.59
CA ARG A 93 4.69 5.67 -1.12
C ARG A 93 5.65 6.69 -0.56
N LEU A 94 6.88 6.74 -1.08
CA LEU A 94 7.87 7.73 -0.64
C LEU A 94 7.39 9.16 -0.87
N GLN A 95 6.77 9.46 -2.00
CA GLN A 95 6.19 10.79 -2.25
C GLN A 95 5.11 11.18 -1.24
N LYS A 96 4.25 10.24 -0.84
CA LYS A 96 3.24 10.48 0.20
C LYS A 96 3.86 10.68 1.58
N ILE A 97 4.92 9.94 1.90
CA ILE A 97 5.68 10.11 3.15
C ILE A 97 6.38 11.49 3.16
N GLU A 98 7.02 11.88 2.06
CA GLU A 98 7.70 13.18 1.91
C GLU A 98 6.72 14.35 2.02
N SER A 99 5.47 14.18 1.57
CA SER A 99 4.45 15.24 1.68
C SER A 99 4.15 15.62 3.12
N ASN A 100 4.23 14.69 4.07
CA ASN A 100 4.02 14.97 5.49
C ASN A 100 4.66 13.88 6.37
N PRO A 101 5.98 13.94 6.60
CA PRO A 101 6.72 12.88 7.28
C PRO A 101 6.33 12.75 8.75
N ASN A 102 6.07 13.88 9.42
CA ASN A 102 5.69 13.89 10.83
C ASN A 102 4.30 13.26 11.05
N ASP A 103 3.33 13.56 10.17
CA ASP A 103 2.01 12.93 10.24
C ASP A 103 2.08 11.44 9.94
N ALA A 104 2.90 11.01 8.96
CA ALA A 104 3.11 9.59 8.67
C ALA A 104 3.69 8.83 9.88
N ILE A 105 4.66 9.40 10.59
CA ILE A 105 5.25 8.83 11.80
C ILE A 105 4.21 8.74 12.93
N ASP A 106 3.45 9.82 13.17
CA ASP A 106 2.41 9.86 14.20
C ASP A 106 1.31 8.84 13.92
N GLN A 107 0.87 8.74 12.67
CA GLN A 107 -0.12 7.75 12.24
C GLN A 107 0.38 6.31 12.43
N HIS A 108 1.64 6.04 12.06
CA HIS A 108 2.25 4.73 12.27
C HIS A 108 2.25 4.36 13.76
N GLN A 109 2.74 5.25 14.63
CA GLN A 109 2.77 5.00 16.08
C GLN A 109 1.38 4.74 16.66
N ARG A 110 0.37 5.49 16.23
CA ARG A 110 -1.02 5.29 16.65
C ARG A 110 -1.54 3.92 16.24
N ARG A 111 -1.34 3.52 14.97
CA ARG A 111 -1.75 2.19 14.50
C ARG A 111 -1.07 1.07 15.26
N THR A 112 0.24 1.20 15.55
CA THR A 112 0.98 0.22 16.37
C THR A 112 0.40 0.10 17.79
N GLN A 113 0.02 1.22 18.42
CA GLN A 113 -0.63 1.21 19.74
C GLN A 113 -2.02 0.56 19.71
N GLU A 114 -2.74 0.74 18.61
CA GLU A 114 -4.07 0.17 18.38
C GLU A 114 -4.03 -1.29 17.87
N ASN A 115 -2.84 -1.90 17.76
CA ASN A 115 -2.60 -3.24 17.17
C ASN A 115 -3.22 -3.41 15.77
N GLN A 116 -3.21 -2.34 14.97
CA GLN A 116 -3.64 -2.35 13.58
C GLN A 116 -2.49 -2.72 12.64
N SER A 117 -2.81 -2.87 11.35
CA SER A 117 -1.83 -3.08 10.29
C SER A 117 -0.76 -1.97 10.28
N GLU A 118 0.49 -2.38 10.05
CA GLU A 118 1.63 -1.46 9.99
C GLU A 118 1.47 -0.51 8.80
N LEU A 119 1.60 0.80 9.05
CA LEU A 119 1.49 1.82 8.01
C LEU A 119 2.78 1.94 7.16
N LEU A 120 3.92 1.80 7.84
CA LEU A 120 5.26 2.04 7.32
C LEU A 120 6.09 0.81 7.63
N SER A 121 6.97 0.42 6.72
CA SER A 121 8.02 -0.54 7.03
C SER A 121 9.11 0.10 7.91
N GLU A 122 9.99 -0.70 8.50
CA GLU A 122 11.11 -0.17 9.28
C GLU A 122 12.02 0.75 8.45
N THR A 123 12.24 0.43 7.17
CA THR A 123 13.05 1.25 6.26
C THR A 123 12.34 2.55 5.88
N GLU A 124 11.02 2.50 5.66
CA GLU A 124 10.20 3.70 5.41
C GLU A 124 10.14 4.59 6.66
N LEU A 125 10.05 4.00 7.85
CA LEU A 125 10.05 4.73 9.12
C LEU A 125 11.39 5.42 9.37
N GLN A 126 12.50 4.74 9.08
CA GLN A 126 13.82 5.35 9.14
C GLN A 126 13.93 6.53 8.17
N PHE A 127 13.52 6.34 6.92
CA PHE A 127 13.50 7.41 5.91
C PHE A 127 12.66 8.61 6.37
N ALA A 128 11.44 8.38 6.88
CA ALA A 128 10.56 9.44 7.35
C ALA A 128 11.21 10.26 8.50
N ARG A 129 11.89 9.58 9.44
CA ARG A 129 12.59 10.25 10.56
C ARG A 129 13.77 11.08 10.07
N GLU A 130 14.58 10.52 9.17
CA GLU A 130 15.73 11.23 8.60
C GLU A 130 15.26 12.46 7.80
N TYR A 131 14.20 12.32 7.01
CA TYR A 131 13.61 13.41 6.23
C TYR A 131 13.02 14.50 7.13
N ALA A 132 12.23 14.14 8.16
CA ALA A 132 11.66 15.09 9.11
C ALA A 132 12.74 15.87 9.87
N ASN A 133 13.84 15.22 10.26
CA ASN A 133 14.96 15.87 10.92
C ASN A 133 15.68 16.86 9.98
N ALA A 134 15.91 16.47 8.72
CA ALA A 134 16.53 17.35 7.72
C ALA A 134 15.65 18.57 7.41
N GLU A 135 14.33 18.37 7.30
CA GLU A 135 13.36 19.45 7.11
C GLU A 135 13.35 20.41 8.32
N ALA A 136 13.34 19.88 9.54
CA ALA A 136 13.39 20.68 10.77
C ALA A 136 14.68 21.50 10.87
N GLU A 137 15.83 20.91 10.57
CA GLU A 137 17.13 21.60 10.57
C GLU A 137 17.16 22.75 9.53
N LEU A 138 16.59 22.51 8.35
CA LEU A 138 16.48 23.53 7.31
C LEU A 138 15.61 24.70 7.76
N PHE A 139 14.44 24.42 8.33
CA PHE A 139 13.54 25.46 8.85
C PHE A 139 14.14 26.24 10.01
N GLU A 140 14.86 25.55 10.90
CA GLU A 140 15.56 26.17 12.02
C GLU A 140 16.55 27.24 11.53
N LYS A 141 17.45 26.84 10.62
CA LYS A 141 18.50 27.71 10.07
C LYS A 141 17.98 28.84 9.19
N THR A 142 16.87 28.61 8.48
CA THR A 142 16.39 29.57 7.46
C THR A 142 15.44 30.60 8.06
N VAL A 143 14.53 30.20 8.94
CA VAL A 143 13.42 31.05 9.39
C VAL A 143 13.22 31.02 10.91
N LEU A 144 13.23 29.85 11.55
CA LEU A 144 12.78 29.75 12.94
C LEU A 144 13.77 30.38 13.94
N GLU A 145 15.07 30.43 13.63
CA GLU A 145 16.04 31.13 14.47
C GLU A 145 15.67 32.60 14.68
N PHE A 146 15.19 33.25 13.60
CA PHE A 146 14.81 34.66 13.55
C PHE A 146 13.39 34.95 14.07
N MET A 147 12.58 33.92 14.28
CA MET A 147 11.20 34.06 14.75
C MET A 147 11.12 34.29 16.27
N PRO A 148 10.15 35.06 16.75
CA PRO A 148 9.84 35.13 18.18
C PRO A 148 9.54 33.74 18.76
N ALA A 149 9.90 33.52 20.03
CA ALA A 149 9.77 32.20 20.68
C ALA A 149 8.36 31.56 20.55
N ALA A 150 7.31 32.38 20.57
CA ALA A 150 5.93 31.91 20.41
C ALA A 150 5.62 31.27 19.04
N LEU A 151 6.39 31.61 18.00
CA LEU A 151 6.19 31.15 16.62
C LEU A 151 7.23 30.11 16.17
N LYS A 152 8.19 29.75 17.04
CA LYS A 152 9.20 28.72 16.71
C LYS A 152 8.63 27.31 16.65
N LYS A 153 7.47 27.08 17.27
CA LYS A 153 6.79 25.79 17.24
C LYS A 153 5.90 25.71 16.00
N VAL A 154 6.31 24.90 15.03
CA VAL A 154 5.50 24.59 13.84
C VAL A 154 4.59 23.41 14.18
N SER A 155 3.28 23.58 13.97
CA SER A 155 2.31 22.48 14.09
C SER A 155 2.39 21.59 12.86
N VAL A 156 2.32 20.27 13.05
CA VAL A 156 2.19 19.32 11.96
C VAL A 156 0.78 19.46 11.36
N PRO A 157 0.63 19.90 10.09
CA PRO A 157 -0.68 19.94 9.46
C PRO A 157 -1.21 18.52 9.33
N ARG A 158 -2.50 18.30 9.61
CA ARG A 158 -3.14 17.01 9.35
C ARG A 158 -3.98 17.14 8.09
N PRO A 159 -3.67 16.39 7.02
CA PRO A 159 -4.48 16.44 5.82
C PRO A 159 -5.88 15.90 6.13
N ASP A 160 -6.89 16.64 5.68
CA ASP A 160 -8.28 16.21 5.76
C ASP A 160 -8.68 15.59 4.42
N HIS A 161 -8.96 14.30 4.45
CA HIS A 161 -9.31 13.49 3.27
C HIS A 161 -10.81 13.13 3.25
N GLN A 162 -11.64 13.82 4.03
CA GLN A 162 -13.09 13.56 4.08
C GLN A 162 -13.78 13.78 2.74
N ASP A 163 -13.34 14.78 1.98
CA ASP A 163 -13.97 15.20 0.73
C ASP A 163 -13.31 14.61 -0.52
N ASP A 164 -12.25 13.81 -0.35
CA ASP A 164 -11.51 13.24 -1.47
C ASP A 164 -12.32 12.11 -2.13
N MET A 165 -12.81 12.39 -3.34
CA MET A 165 -13.61 11.44 -4.11
C MET A 165 -12.70 10.50 -4.91
N VAL A 166 -12.97 9.20 -4.81
CA VAL A 166 -12.23 8.15 -5.53
C VAL A 166 -13.17 7.29 -6.35
N TYR A 167 -12.67 6.75 -7.46
CA TYR A 167 -13.35 5.68 -8.19
C TYR A 167 -13.06 4.36 -7.51
N ALA A 168 -14.11 3.69 -7.03
CA ALA A 168 -14.02 2.44 -6.30
C ALA A 168 -14.76 1.34 -7.06
N LYS A 169 -14.06 0.24 -7.35
CA LYS A 169 -14.60 -0.97 -7.93
C LYS A 169 -14.78 -2.04 -6.86
N VAL A 170 -15.97 -2.60 -6.80
CA VAL A 170 -16.36 -3.65 -5.85
C VAL A 170 -15.84 -5.01 -6.36
N LEU A 171 -15.01 -5.69 -5.58
CA LEU A 171 -14.53 -7.04 -5.90
C LEU A 171 -15.28 -8.12 -5.09
N GLY A 172 -15.59 -7.83 -3.83
CA GLY A 172 -16.31 -8.73 -2.92
C GLY A 172 -17.81 -8.85 -3.23
N GLU A 173 -18.42 -9.97 -2.85
CA GLU A 173 -19.88 -10.18 -2.96
C GLU A 173 -20.66 -9.59 -1.75
N ASP A 174 -19.99 -9.38 -0.61
CA ASP A 174 -20.64 -9.09 0.68
C ASP A 174 -20.36 -7.69 1.27
N ILE A 175 -20.04 -6.69 0.44
CA ILE A 175 -19.82 -5.31 0.94
C ILE A 175 -21.13 -4.68 1.42
N GLY A 176 -22.26 -5.08 0.83
CA GLY A 176 -23.58 -4.65 1.25
C GLY A 176 -23.80 -3.15 1.11
N ASN A 177 -24.20 -2.52 2.22
CA ASN A 177 -24.65 -1.13 2.29
C ASN A 177 -23.56 -0.25 2.91
N VAL A 178 -23.00 0.68 2.13
CA VAL A 178 -21.99 1.63 2.59
C VAL A 178 -22.63 2.98 2.91
N ALA A 179 -22.36 3.51 4.10
CA ALA A 179 -22.78 4.84 4.50
C ALA A 179 -21.85 5.90 3.89
N ILE A 180 -22.46 6.89 3.26
CA ILE A 180 -21.79 7.99 2.57
C ILE A 180 -22.38 9.30 3.09
N PRO A 181 -21.56 10.33 3.37
CA PRO A 181 -22.06 11.66 3.70
C PRO A 181 -23.03 12.19 2.62
N ASP A 182 -24.18 12.74 3.05
CA ASP A 182 -25.08 13.46 2.16
C ASP A 182 -24.59 14.90 1.98
N TRP A 183 -24.32 15.31 0.74
CA TRP A 183 -23.88 16.66 0.42
C TRP A 183 -25.01 17.69 0.46
N GLN A 184 -26.28 17.25 0.52
CA GLN A 184 -27.43 18.14 0.69
C GLN A 184 -27.71 18.45 2.16
N ASP A 185 -27.37 17.55 3.07
CA ASP A 185 -27.42 17.73 4.51
C ASP A 185 -26.17 17.12 5.15
N LEU A 186 -25.21 17.97 5.53
CA LEU A 186 -23.91 17.56 6.08
C LEU A 186 -24.00 16.67 7.34
N ASN A 187 -25.17 16.61 8.00
CA ASN A 187 -25.39 15.75 9.17
C ASN A 187 -26.12 14.44 8.82
N ALA A 188 -26.52 14.24 7.57
CA ALA A 188 -27.20 13.05 7.11
C ALA A 188 -26.23 12.10 6.39
N GLU A 189 -26.49 10.81 6.51
CA GLU A 189 -25.79 9.75 5.79
C GLU A 189 -26.76 9.12 4.78
N MET A 190 -26.31 8.98 3.54
CA MET A 190 -26.96 8.21 2.50
C MET A 190 -26.36 6.81 2.49
N VAL A 191 -27.23 5.79 2.40
CA VAL A 191 -26.79 4.41 2.23
C VAL A 191 -26.74 4.07 0.74
N LEU A 192 -25.58 3.64 0.27
CA LEU A 192 -25.36 3.18 -1.09
C LEU A 192 -25.16 1.65 -1.10
N GLU A 193 -25.95 0.96 -1.91
CA GLU A 193 -25.79 -0.49 -2.13
C GLU A 193 -24.66 -0.74 -3.13
N MET A 194 -23.65 -1.52 -2.71
CA MET A 194 -22.47 -1.80 -3.51
C MET A 194 -22.51 -3.25 -4.05
N GLU A 195 -22.96 -3.41 -5.29
CA GLU A 195 -23.00 -4.72 -5.95
C GLU A 195 -21.63 -5.17 -6.48
N LYS A 196 -21.38 -6.49 -6.54
CA LYS A 196 -20.14 -7.04 -7.09
C LYS A 196 -19.88 -6.52 -8.52
N SER A 197 -18.64 -6.12 -8.80
CA SER A 197 -18.19 -5.59 -10.10
C SER A 197 -18.79 -4.25 -10.51
N SER A 198 -19.55 -3.59 -9.64
CA SER A 198 -19.98 -2.21 -9.86
C SER A 198 -18.83 -1.22 -9.57
N CYS A 199 -18.89 -0.05 -10.21
CA CYS A 199 -17.95 1.05 -10.01
C CYS A 199 -18.70 2.28 -9.54
N HIS A 200 -18.20 2.92 -8.48
CA HIS A 200 -18.83 4.08 -7.85
C HIS A 200 -17.82 5.21 -7.68
N LEU A 201 -18.28 6.45 -7.75
CA LEU A 201 -17.51 7.63 -7.37
C LEU A 201 -17.97 8.05 -5.97
N ILE A 202 -17.13 7.84 -4.96
CA ILE A 202 -17.49 7.95 -3.55
C ILE A 202 -16.35 8.54 -2.71
N PRO A 203 -16.64 9.14 -1.55
CA PRO A 203 -15.62 9.63 -0.64
C PRO A 203 -14.69 8.51 -0.18
N PHE A 204 -13.38 8.73 -0.23
CA PHE A 204 -12.38 7.73 0.15
C PHE A 204 -12.57 7.25 1.58
N GLN A 205 -12.95 8.16 2.49
CA GLN A 205 -13.16 7.82 3.90
C GLN A 205 -14.23 6.73 4.10
N SER A 206 -15.28 6.70 3.28
CA SER A 206 -16.34 5.68 3.32
C SER A 206 -15.86 4.30 2.86
N VAL A 207 -14.79 4.22 2.07
CA VAL A 207 -14.27 2.96 1.52
C VAL A 207 -12.88 2.57 1.97
N LYS A 208 -12.23 3.39 2.79
CA LYS A 208 -10.88 3.15 3.29
C LYS A 208 -10.73 1.76 3.90
N HIS A 209 -11.67 1.35 4.75
CA HIS A 209 -11.62 0.03 5.40
C HIS A 209 -11.70 -1.12 4.38
N TYR A 210 -12.63 -1.03 3.42
CA TYR A 210 -12.79 -2.03 2.35
C TYR A 210 -11.59 -2.11 1.40
N VAL A 211 -10.88 -0.99 1.20
CA VAL A 211 -9.61 -0.95 0.46
C VAL A 211 -8.50 -1.65 1.23
N GLU A 212 -8.43 -1.46 2.56
CA GLU A 212 -7.46 -2.15 3.43
C GLU A 212 -7.73 -3.66 3.52
N GLU A 213 -8.99 -4.08 3.51
CA GLU A 213 -9.40 -5.50 3.48
C GLU A 213 -9.25 -6.15 2.11
N GLY A 214 -9.12 -5.37 1.04
CA GLY A 214 -9.02 -5.86 -0.33
C GLY A 214 -10.35 -6.29 -0.96
N THR A 215 -11.49 -5.87 -0.40
CA THR A 215 -12.82 -6.10 -0.99
C THR A 215 -13.18 -5.04 -2.04
N VAL A 216 -12.54 -3.86 -1.96
CA VAL A 216 -12.63 -2.76 -2.93
C VAL A 216 -11.26 -2.47 -3.55
N GLN A 217 -11.26 -2.22 -4.85
CA GLN A 217 -10.09 -1.76 -5.61
C GLN A 217 -10.34 -0.34 -6.12
N LEU A 218 -9.39 0.56 -5.90
CA LEU A 218 -9.44 1.90 -6.47
C LEU A 218 -9.04 1.87 -7.94
N LEU A 219 -9.64 2.77 -8.73
CA LEU A 219 -9.43 2.87 -10.18
C LEU A 219 -8.73 4.15 -10.60
#